data_AF-A0AAX0ZE37-F1
#
_entry.id   AF-A0AAX0ZE37-F1
#
_cell.length_a   1.000
_cell.length_b   1.000
_cell.length_c   1.000
_cell.angle_alpha   90.00
_cell.angle_beta   90.00
_cell.angle_gamma   90.00
#
_symmetry.space_group_name_H-M   'P 1'
#
loop_
_entity.id
_entity.type
_entity.pdbx_description
1 polymer ?
#
loop_
_entity_poly.entity_id
_entity_poly.type
_entity_poly.pdbx_seq_one_letter_code
_entity_poly.pdbx_strand_id
1 'polypeptide(L)' 'MNKVVTYFYKHKDLDIYVTNRPTDANPNIKYSTDKRDARKFDGMENVLIDTATHDVYKHTHTETDEIERVEL' A
#
# COMPACT_ATOMS: atom_id res chain seq x y z
N MET A 1 -6.02 -12.33 16.87
CA MET A 1 -4.91 -11.55 16.30
C MET A 1 -5.27 -11.18 14.88
N ASN A 2 -5.74 -9.95 14.66
CA ASN A 2 -6.22 -9.51 13.36
C ASN A 2 -5.03 -8.97 12.56
N LYS A 3 -4.80 -9.51 11.36
CA LYS A 3 -3.68 -9.11 10.48
C LYS A 3 -4.23 -8.68 9.14
N VAL A 4 -3.99 -7.43 8.77
CA VAL A 4 -4.34 -6.88 7.45
C VAL A 4 -3.05 -6.68 6.67
N VAL A 5 -2.93 -7.39 5.55
CA VAL A 5 -1.79 -7.27 4.62
C VAL A 5 -2.23 -6.43 3.44
N THR A 6 -1.49 -5.37 3.16
CA THR A 6 -1.68 -4.50 2.00
C THR A 6 -0.37 -4.30 1.27
N TYR A 7 -0.45 -3.86 0.02
CA TYR A 7 0.68 -3.53 -0.82
C TYR A 7 0.56 -2.09 -1.31
N PHE A 8 1.68 -1.44 -1.60
CA PHE A 8 1.70 -0.15 -2.28
C PHE A 8 2.91 -0.06 -3.20
N TYR A 9 2.86 0.85 -4.17
CA TYR A 9 3.88 1.00 -5.21
C TYR A 9 4.58 2.36 -5.09
N LYS A 10 5.89 2.37 -5.28
CA LYS A 10 6.74 3.56 -5.30
C LYS A 10 7.60 3.54 -6.57
N HIS A 11 7.82 4.69 -7.19
CA HIS A 11 8.79 4.79 -8.28
C HIS A 11 10.21 4.50 -7.75
N LYS A 12 11.06 3.84 -8.55
CA LYS A 12 12.43 3.47 -8.15
C LYS A 12 13.33 4.68 -8.00
N ASP A 13 13.31 5.56 -9.00
CA ASP A 13 14.24 6.70 -9.06
C ASP A 13 13.71 7.98 -8.40
N LEU A 14 12.40 8.03 -8.09
CA LEU A 14 11.72 9.23 -7.61
C LEU A 14 11.00 8.92 -6.31
N ASP A 15 11.03 9.85 -5.35
CA ASP A 15 10.33 9.69 -4.07
C ASP A 15 8.83 10.01 -4.20
N ILE A 16 8.16 9.26 -5.06
CA ILE A 16 6.74 9.39 -5.37
C ILE A 16 6.03 8.04 -5.29
N TYR A 17 4.77 8.09 -4.85
CA TYR A 17 3.95 6.93 -4.56
C TYR A 17 2.72 6.90 -5.46
N VAL A 18 2.32 5.72 -5.91
CA VAL A 18 1.12 5.55 -6.74
C VAL A 18 -0.14 5.74 -5.88
N THR A 19 -1.04 6.63 -6.30
CA THR A 19 -2.23 7.02 -5.52
C THR A 19 -3.55 6.49 -6.05
N ASN A 20 -3.55 5.88 -7.24
CA ASN A 20 -4.74 5.27 -7.86
C ASN A 20 -4.49 3.82 -8.27
N ARG A 21 -5.56 3.11 -8.65
CA ARG A 21 -5.46 1.80 -9.31
C ARG A 21 -5.64 2.01 -10.82
N PRO A 22 -4.58 1.99 -11.63
CA PRO A 22 -4.71 2.01 -13.08
C PRO A 22 -5.36 0.71 -13.56
N THR A 23 -6.25 0.83 -14.54
CA THR A 23 -6.98 -0.28 -15.18
C THR A 23 -6.98 -0.09 -16.69
N ASP A 24 -7.38 -1.09 -17.47
CA ASP A 24 -7.43 -0.94 -18.93
C ASP A 24 -8.35 0.22 -19.37
N ALA A 25 -9.42 0.47 -18.62
CA ALA A 25 -10.34 1.58 -18.87
C ALA A 25 -9.77 2.95 -18.48
N ASN A 26 -8.83 2.98 -17.52
CA ASN A 26 -8.14 4.20 -17.12
C ASN A 26 -6.68 3.88 -16.75
N PRO A 27 -5.79 3.84 -17.75
CA PRO A 27 -4.41 3.37 -17.56
C PRO A 27 -3.51 4.43 -16.91
N ASN A 28 -3.99 5.67 -16.72
CA ASN A 28 -3.18 6.75 -16.19
C ASN A 28 -2.77 6.47 -14.74
N ILE A 29 -1.47 6.52 -14.47
CA ILE A 29 -0.92 6.41 -13.13
C ILE A 29 -0.81 7.81 -12.52
N LYS A 30 -1.36 7.97 -11.33
CA LYS A 30 -1.28 9.20 -10.53
C LYS A 30 -0.32 9.01 -9.38
N TYR A 31 0.38 10.09 -9.05
CA TYR A 31 1.43 10.07 -8.04
C TYR A 31 1.21 11.14 -6.97
N SER A 32 1.76 10.92 -5.79
CA SER A 32 1.94 11.91 -4.72
C SER A 32 3.35 11.77 -4.14
N THR A 33 3.92 12.87 -3.66
CA THR A 33 5.15 12.87 -2.86
C THR A 33 4.88 12.51 -1.39
N ASP A 34 3.61 12.50 -0.94
CA ASP A 34 3.24 12.07 0.40
C ASP A 34 2.92 10.57 0.42
N LYS A 35 3.69 9.80 1.21
CA LYS A 35 3.48 8.37 1.40
C LYS A 35 2.09 8.03 1.94
N ARG A 36 1.44 8.92 2.68
CA ARG A 36 0.12 8.69 3.26
C ARG A 36 -0.98 8.57 2.20
N ASP A 37 -0.76 9.19 1.04
CA ASP A 37 -1.68 9.12 -0.11
C ASP A 37 -1.50 7.85 -0.93
N ALA A 38 -0.46 7.05 -0.65
CA ALA A 38 -0.18 5.83 -1.39
C ALA A 38 -1.38 4.89 -1.33
N ARG A 39 -1.84 4.46 -2.50
CA ARG A 39 -2.95 3.52 -2.59
C ARG A 39 -2.53 2.19 -1.99
N LYS A 40 -3.31 1.71 -1.03
CA LYS A 40 -3.20 0.36 -0.48
C LYS A 40 -3.98 -0.62 -1.36
N PHE A 41 -3.33 -1.72 -1.73
CA PHE A 41 -3.89 -2.80 -2.53
C PHE A 41 -3.95 -4.07 -1.68
N ASP A 42 -5.07 -4.79 -1.73
CA ASP A 42 -5.27 -6.06 -1.00
C ASP A 42 -4.62 -7.27 -1.72
N GLY A 43 -3.88 -7.02 -2.80
CA GLY A 43 -3.17 -8.00 -3.63
C GLY A 43 -2.43 -7.31 -4.79
N MET A 44 -1.64 -8.08 -5.53
CA MET A 44 -0.90 -7.57 -6.71
C MET A 44 -1.59 -7.87 -8.04
N GLU A 45 -2.70 -8.62 -8.03
CA GLU A 45 -3.40 -9.07 -9.23
C GLU A 45 -4.19 -7.92 -9.88
N ASN A 46 -4.17 -7.86 -11.22
CA ASN A 46 -4.91 -6.87 -12.03
C ASN A 46 -4.52 -5.40 -11.81
N VAL A 47 -3.25 -5.14 -11.51
CA VAL A 47 -2.72 -3.78 -11.37
C VAL A 47 -1.80 -3.48 -12.55
N LEU A 48 -2.19 -2.50 -13.38
CA LEU A 48 -1.39 -2.04 -14.52
C LEU A 48 -0.27 -1.08 -14.08
N ILE A 49 0.64 -1.57 -13.22
CA ILE A 49 1.83 -0.82 -12.78
C ILE A 49 3.06 -1.59 -13.21
N ASP A 50 3.96 -0.92 -13.92
CA ASP A 50 5.21 -1.50 -14.39
C ASP A 50 6.22 -1.65 -13.25
N THR A 51 6.60 -2.89 -12.95
CA THR A 51 7.56 -3.24 -11.90
C THR A 51 9.03 -3.10 -12.34
N ALA A 52 9.28 -2.82 -13.63
CA ALA A 52 10.61 -2.40 -14.07
C ALA A 52 10.94 -0.99 -13.55
N THR A 53 9.94 -0.11 -13.47
CA THR A 53 10.06 1.28 -12.99
C THR A 53 9.59 1.49 -11.55
N HIS A 54 8.82 0.55 -10.98
CA HIS A 54 8.27 0.65 -9.62
C HIS A 54 8.71 -0.50 -8.73
N ASP A 55 8.91 -0.17 -7.45
CA ASP A 55 9.06 -1.14 -6.37
C ASP A 55 7.72 -1.37 -5.67
N VAL A 56 7.50 -2.62 -5.24
CA VAL A 56 6.31 -3.02 -4.49
C VAL A 56 6.66 -3.24 -3.02
N TYR A 57 5.95 -2.56 -2.14
CA TYR A 57 6.16 -2.63 -0.70
C TYR A 57 4.99 -3.35 -0.04
N LYS A 58 5.28 -4.37 0.77
CA LYS A 58 4.30 -5.05 1.61
C LYS A 58 4.17 -4.33 2.94
N HIS A 59 2.95 -3.95 3.31
CA HIS A 59 2.60 -3.42 4.61
C HIS A 59 1.73 -4.43 5.36
N THR A 60 2.18 -4.86 6.54
CA THR A 60 1.41 -5.73 7.42
C THR A 60 1.00 -4.94 8.64
N HIS A 61 -0.29 -4.73 8.83
CA HIS A 61 -0.87 -4.14 10.03
C HIS A 61 -1.36 -5.26 10.94
N THR A 62 -0.98 -5.21 12.22
CA THR A 62 -1.43 -6.17 13.24
C THR A 62 -2.11 -5.39 14.35
N GLU A 63 -3.40 -5.63 14.56
CA GLU A 63 -4.14 -5.10 15.70
C GLU A 63 -3.88 -6.01 16.92
N THR A 64 -3.51 -5.37 18.03
CA THR A 64 -3.25 -6.03 19.32
C THR A 64 -3.98 -5.23 20.39
N ASP A 65 -4.92 -5.88 21.08
CA ASP A 65 -5.67 -5.31 22.19
C ASP A 65 -5.30 -6.10 23.45
N GLU A 66 -4.66 -5.43 24.41
CA GLU A 66 -4.27 -6.01 25.71
C GLU A 66 -5.07 -5.32 26.81
N ILE A 67 -5.77 -6.12 27.62
CA ILE A 67 -6.56 -5.64 28.76
C ILE A 67 -6.09 -6.44 29.98
N GLU A 68 -5.47 -5.76 30.93
CA GLU A 68 -5.04 -6.34 32.19
C GLU A 68 -5.95 -5.91 33.34
N ARG A 69 -6.25 -6.86 34.24
CA ARG A 69 -6.93 -6.56 35.49
C ARG A 69 -5.90 -6.04 36.49
N VAL A 70 -6.05 -4.78 36.90
CA VAL A 70 -5.30 -4.21 38.02
C VAL A 70 -5.98 -4.63 39.32
N GLU A 71 -5.27 -5.37 40.17
CA GLU A 71 -5.69 -5.57 41.56
C GLU A 71 -5.19 -4.40 42.41
N LEU A 72 -6.10 -3.77 43.16
CA LEU A 72 -5.83 -2.71 44.12
C LEU A 72 -5.59 -3.30 45.52
#